data_AF-A0A9D9ZKQ4-F1
#
_entry.id   AF-A0A9D9ZKQ4-F1
#
_cell.length_a   1.000
_cell.length_b   1.000
_cell.length_c   1.000
_cell.angle_alpha   90.00
_cell.angle_beta   90.00
_cell.angle_gamma   90.00
#
_symmetry.space_group_name_H-M   'P 1'
#
loop_
_entity.id
_entity.type
_entity.pdbx_description
1 polymer ?
#
loop_
_entity_poly.entity_id
_entity_poly.type
_entity_poly.pdbx_seq_one_letter_code
_entity_poly.pdbx_strand_id
1 'polypeptide(L)' 'MATISFRVSEEEKKIISEYSKKNNITVSEFLLSSVLSKIEDEEDYILGEQRMLDSDNKPNGSIRELAEKYGIDYDSL' A
#
# COMPACT_ATOMS: atom_id res chain seq x y z
N MET A 1 11.30 -22.67 -0.76
CA MET A 1 10.02 -22.21 -0.16
C MET A 1 10.34 -21.78 1.26
N ALA A 2 10.03 -20.54 1.63
CA ALA A 2 10.20 -20.05 2.99
C ALA A 2 8.89 -20.26 3.76
N THR A 3 8.98 -20.60 5.05
CA THR A 3 7.82 -20.79 5.91
C THR A 3 7.89 -19.80 7.07
N ILE A 4 6.81 -19.08 7.30
CA ILE A 4 6.62 -18.24 8.48
C ILE A 4 5.57 -18.91 9.36
N SER A 5 5.85 -19.04 10.66
CA SER A 5 4.94 -19.65 11.63
C SER A 5 4.56 -18.62 12.69
N PHE A 6 3.25 -18.47 12.90
CA PHE A 6 2.70 -17.58 13.91
C PHE A 6 2.08 -18.40 15.03
N ARG A 7 2.24 -17.93 16.26
CA ARG A 7 1.46 -18.42 17.39
C ARG A 7 0.23 -17.55 17.50
N VAL A 8 -0.94 -18.19 17.45
CA VAL A 8 -2.25 -17.57 17.59
C VAL A 8 -3.09 -18.45 18.49
N SER A 9 -4.06 -17.86 19.17
CA SER A 9 -5.13 -18.57 19.85
C SER A 9 -6.04 -19.29 18.84
N GLU A 10 -6.81 -20.26 19.32
CA GLU A 10 -7.80 -20.94 18.48
C GLU A 10 -8.90 -19.99 18.00
N GLU A 11 -9.23 -18.96 18.78
CA GLU A 11 -10.21 -17.95 18.40
C GLU A 11 -9.70 -17.07 17.24
N GLU A 12 -8.48 -16.54 17.34
CA GLU A 12 -7.85 -15.77 16.26
C GLU A 12 -7.74 -16.60 14.98
N LYS A 13 -7.30 -17.86 15.11
CA LYS A 13 -7.22 -18.79 13.99
C LYS A 13 -8.58 -19.00 13.31
N LYS A 14 -9.65 -19.14 14.09
CA LYS A 14 -11.02 -19.28 13.58
C LYS A 14 -11.44 -18.03 12.81
N ILE A 15 -11.26 -16.85 13.39
CA ILE A 15 -11.62 -15.56 12.77
C ILE A 15 -10.87 -15.36 11.44
N ILE A 16 -9.55 -15.57 11.43
CA ILE A 16 -8.72 -15.42 10.22
C ILE A 16 -9.17 -16.41 9.13
N SER A 17 -9.46 -17.65 9.51
CA SER A 17 -9.90 -18.69 8.57
C SER A 17 -11.27 -18.41 7.98
N GLU A 18 -12.22 -17.95 8.79
CA GLU A 18 -13.57 -17.60 8.35
C GLU A 18 -13.57 -16.38 7.43
N TYR A 19 -12.78 -15.35 7.76
CA TYR A 19 -12.59 -14.19 6.90
C TYR A 19 -12.01 -14.59 5.53
N SER A 20 -10.95 -15.40 5.53
CA SER A 20 -10.29 -15.83 4.29
C SER A 20 -11.25 -16.61 3.40
N LYS A 21 -12.02 -17.55 3.98
CA LYS A 21 -13.06 -18.32 3.26
C LYS A 21 -14.15 -17.43 2.67
N LYS A 22 -14.66 -16.46 3.46
CA LYS A 22 -15.72 -15.54 3.02
C LYS A 22 -15.29 -14.70 1.81
N ASN A 23 -14.01 -14.33 1.76
CA ASN A 23 -13.45 -13.49 0.69
C ASN A 23 -12.77 -14.29 -0.43
N ASN A 24 -12.87 -15.63 -0.40
CA ASN A 24 -12.27 -16.52 -1.40
C ASN A 24 -10.76 -16.32 -1.59
N ILE A 25 -10.05 -16.04 -0.50
CA ILE A 25 -8.58 -15.89 -0.44
C ILE A 25 -7.99 -16.93 0.51
N THR A 26 -6.70 -17.23 0.36
CA THR A 26 -6.02 -18.12 1.32
C THR A 26 -5.59 -17.38 2.58
N VAL A 27 -5.44 -18.09 3.70
CA VAL A 27 -4.92 -17.50 4.95
C VAL A 27 -3.51 -16.94 4.74
N SER A 28 -2.67 -17.63 3.97
CA SER A 28 -1.31 -17.18 3.66
C SER A 28 -1.30 -15.91 2.82
N GLU A 29 -2.18 -15.83 1.82
CA GLU A 29 -2.36 -14.64 0.98
C GLU A 29 -2.82 -13.45 1.82
N PHE A 30 -3.87 -13.64 2.64
CA PHE A 30 -4.38 -12.60 3.54
C PHE A 30 -3.30 -12.07 4.48
N LEU A 31 -2.60 -12.96 5.20
CA LEU A 31 -1.58 -12.56 6.16
C LEU A 31 -0.41 -11.85 5.47
N LEU A 32 0.04 -12.37 4.31
CA LEU A 32 1.14 -11.77 3.57
C LEU A 32 0.75 -10.40 3.03
N SER A 33 -0.43 -10.26 2.42
CA SER A 33 -0.91 -8.98 1.91
C SER A 33 -1.06 -7.96 3.04
N SER A 34 -1.61 -8.36 4.18
CA SER A 34 -1.78 -7.44 5.32
C SER A 34 -0.44 -6.97 5.90
N VAL A 35 0.57 -7.84 5.97
CA VAL A 35 1.91 -7.44 6.43
C VAL A 35 2.56 -6.49 5.43
N LEU A 36 2.50 -6.79 4.12
CA LEU A 36 3.09 -5.94 3.09
C LEU A 36 2.41 -4.57 3.01
N SER A 37 1.07 -4.52 3.04
CA SER A 37 0.33 -3.26 3.06
C SER A 37 0.68 -2.43 4.29
N LYS A 38 0.87 -3.05 5.47
CA LYS A 38 1.25 -2.32 6.67
C LYS A 38 2.65 -1.70 6.56
N ILE A 39 3.59 -2.41 5.94
CA ILE A 39 4.94 -1.90 5.66
C ILE A 39 4.86 -0.74 4.66
N GLU A 40 4.11 -0.92 3.57
CA GLU A 40 3.90 0.10 2.54
C GLU A 40 3.29 1.39 3.14
N ASP A 41 2.23 1.28 3.94
CA ASP A 41 1.59 2.41 4.60
C ASP A 41 2.59 3.22 5.47
N GLU A 42 3.51 2.55 6.16
CA GLU A 42 4.51 3.19 7.01
C GLU A 42 5.58 3.90 6.19
N GLU A 43 6.08 3.26 5.13
CA GLU A 43 7.06 3.84 4.21
C GLU A 43 6.45 5.03 3.43
N ASP A 44 5.22 4.90 2.96
CA ASP A 44 4.48 5.96 2.26
C ASP A 44 4.25 7.16 3.17
N TYR A 45 3.91 6.93 4.44
CA TYR A 45 3.76 8.01 5.41
C TYR A 45 5.09 8.75 5.61
N ILE A 46 6.20 8.03 5.80
CA ILE A 46 7.53 8.62 5.98
C ILE A 46 7.92 9.44 4.75
N LEU A 47 7.72 8.87 3.55
CA LEU A 47 8.02 9.55 2.29
C LEU A 47 7.16 10.81 2.13
N GLY A 48 5.87 10.72 2.45
CA GLY A 48 4.94 11.84 2.44
C GLY A 48 5.41 12.98 3.35
N GLU A 49 5.76 12.67 4.60
CA GLU A 49 6.29 13.65 5.55
C GLU A 49 7.58 14.31 5.05
N GLN A 50 8.53 13.52 4.54
CA GLN A 50 9.77 14.03 3.96
C GLN A 50 9.51 15.02 2.82
N ARG A 51 8.59 14.70 1.90
CA ARG A 51 8.24 15.61 0.80
C ARG A 51 7.51 16.83 1.29
N MET A 52 6.63 16.72 2.28
CA MET A 52 5.94 17.88 2.85
C MET A 52 6.91 18.87 3.52
N LEU A 53 7.96 18.37 4.15
CA LEU A 53 8.96 19.20 4.86
C LEU A 53 10.12 19.66 3.97
N ASP A 54 10.26 19.10 2.78
CA ASP A 54 11.30 19.47 1.81
C ASP A 54 11.08 20.92 1.32
N SER A 55 12.06 21.79 1.60
CA SER A 55 12.03 23.20 1.19
C SER A 55 12.08 23.40 -0.32
N ASP A 56 12.58 22.40 -1.06
CA ASP A 56 12.59 22.38 -2.52
C ASP A 56 11.32 21.76 -3.10
N ASN A 57 10.41 21.24 -2.26
CA ASN A 57 9.11 20.76 -2.71
C ASN A 57 8.24 21.95 -3.13
N LYS A 58 8.19 22.17 -4.44
CA LYS A 58 7.36 23.22 -5.03
C LYS A 58 5.96 22.65 -5.28
N PRO A 59 4.89 23.41 -4.97
CA PRO A 59 3.57 23.05 -5.45
C PRO A 59 3.66 22.82 -6.94
N ASN A 60 3.18 21.66 -7.39
CA ASN A 60 3.05 21.43 -8.81
C ASN A 60 2.10 22.48 -9.38
N GLY A 61 2.38 22.93 -10.60
CA GLY A 61 1.50 23.86 -11.31
C GLY A 61 0.16 23.22 -11.69
N SER A 62 -0.53 23.82 -12.65
CA SER A 62 -1.74 23.25 -13.25
C SER A 62 -1.51 21.81 -13.75
N ILE A 63 -2.59 21.04 -13.85
CA ILE A 63 -2.55 19.66 -14.37
C ILE A 63 -1.90 19.60 -15.77
N ARG A 64 -2.08 20.64 -16.58
CA ARG A 64 -1.45 20.75 -17.91
C ARG A 64 0.08 20.89 -17.80
N GLU A 65 0.59 21.76 -16.92
CA GLU A 65 2.05 21.91 -16.70
C GLU A 65 2.68 20.61 -16.17
N LEU A 66 1.95 19.86 -15.35
CA LEU A 66 2.32 18.52 -14.91
C LEU A 66 2.39 17.54 -16.09
N ALA A 67 1.35 17.50 -16.93
CA ALA A 67 1.29 16.62 -18.08
C ALA A 67 2.46 16.89 -19.05
N GLU A 68 2.72 18.16 -19.38
CA GLU A 68 3.86 18.58 -20.20
C GLU A 68 5.20 18.15 -19.59
N LYS A 69 5.39 18.36 -18.29
CA LYS A 69 6.63 17.97 -17.57
C LYS A 69 6.93 16.46 -17.66
N TYR A 70 5.90 15.63 -17.65
CA TYR A 70 6.04 14.16 -17.68
C TYR A 70 5.80 13.55 -19.07
N GLY A 71 5.69 14.38 -20.13
CA GLY A 71 5.53 13.92 -21.50
C GLY A 71 4.17 13.29 -21.79
N ILE A 72 3.13 13.69 -21.06
CA ILE A 72 1.74 13.27 -21.25
C ILE A 72 1.05 14.30 -22.14
N ASP A 73 0.42 13.84 -23.23
CA ASP A 73 -0.40 14.69 -24.09
C ASP A 73 -1.76 14.96 -23.42
N TYR A 74 -1.84 16.11 -22.74
CA TYR A 74 -3.02 16.53 -22.00
C TYR A 74 -4.27 16.67 -22.87
N ASP A 75 -4.11 17.09 -24.13
CA ASP A 75 -5.25 17.36 -25.01
C ASP A 75 -5.81 16.07 -25.65
N SER A 76 -5.16 14.92 -25.39
CA SER A 76 -5.55 13.59 -25.86
C SER A 76 -6.23 12.69 -24.80
N LEU A 77 -6.28 13.15 -23.54
CA LEU A 77 -6.95 12.49 -22.40
C LEU A 77 -8.47 12.71 -22.41
#